data_AF-A0A243S6W8-F1
#
_entry.id   AF-A0A243S6W8-F1
#
_cell.length_a   1.000
_cell.length_b   1.000
_cell.length_c   1.000
_cell.angle_alpha   90.00
_cell.angle_beta   90.00
_cell.angle_gamma   90.00
#
_symmetry.space_group_name_H-M   'P 1'
#
loop_
_entity.id
_entity.type
_entity.pdbx_description
1 polymer ?
#
loop_
_entity_poly.entity_id
_entity_poly.type
_entity_poly.pdbx_seq_one_letter_code
_entity_poly.pdbx_strand_id
1 'polypeptide(L)'
;MTSIHTLPHAPYIEAVEDALTEAKMLPEQTDAFVEDSYDVPYLRGVITLTPETSDIPDDRYRHGLILIWDWHTGRDKYYDRGPVWQWARLNEDGSNRDPEPLPVPGWVAPAMLTAAVATLAHTGAPTPMRSLWHDHLRAPIEAAIAEWAAS
;
A
#
# COMPACT_ATOMS: atom_id res chain seq x y z
N MET A 1 15.89 23.59 8.26
CA MET A 1 16.75 22.40 8.38
C MET A 1 15.88 21.20 8.05
N THR A 2 15.81 20.81 6.78
CA THR A 2 14.96 19.70 6.34
C THR A 2 15.79 18.45 6.52
N SER A 3 15.51 17.66 7.56
CA SER A 3 16.20 16.38 7.73
C SER A 3 15.81 15.47 6.57
N ILE A 4 16.80 15.11 5.75
CA ILE A 4 16.69 14.22 4.58
C ILE A 4 16.63 12.78 5.11
N HIS A 5 15.70 12.49 6.02
CA HIS A 5 15.46 11.12 6.43
C HIS A 5 14.66 10.43 5.32
N THR A 6 15.27 9.44 4.66
CA THR A 6 14.53 8.45 3.89
C THR A 6 13.43 7.88 4.78
N LEU A 7 12.19 7.90 4.31
CA LEU A 7 11.06 7.44 5.12
C LEU A 7 11.20 5.95 5.44
N PRO A 8 10.89 5.51 6.66
CA PRO A 8 11.24 4.16 7.12
C PRO A 8 10.51 3.05 6.36
N HIS A 9 9.35 3.34 5.76
CA HIS A 9 8.59 2.40 4.95
C HIS A 9 8.92 2.45 3.45
N ALA A 10 9.70 3.43 2.99
CA ALA A 10 10.03 3.56 1.56
C ALA A 10 10.64 2.26 0.97
N PRO A 11 11.59 1.57 1.63
CA PRO A 11 12.12 0.30 1.11
C PRO A 11 11.07 -0.81 0.97
N TYR A 12 10.03 -0.80 1.80
CA TYR A 12 8.92 -1.76 1.66
C TYR A 12 8.05 -1.44 0.44
N ILE A 13 7.73 -0.16 0.24
CA ILE A 13 6.94 0.29 -0.90
C ILE A 13 7.68 0.04 -2.22
N GLU A 14 9.00 0.31 -2.27
CA GLU A 14 9.87 -0.03 -3.41
C GLU A 14 9.83 -1.54 -3.72
N ALA A 15 9.94 -2.39 -2.70
CA ALA A 15 9.87 -3.84 -2.90
C ALA A 15 8.49 -4.31 -3.43
N VAL A 16 7.40 -3.59 -3.09
CA VAL A 16 6.07 -3.86 -3.64
C VAL A 16 5.99 -3.44 -5.11
N GLU A 17 6.51 -2.27 -5.45
CA GLU A 17 6.60 -1.80 -6.84
C GLU A 17 7.41 -2.76 -7.73
N ASP A 18 8.55 -3.25 -7.25
CA ASP A 18 9.35 -4.26 -7.95
C ASP A 18 8.53 -5.54 -8.22
N ALA A 19 7.84 -6.05 -7.19
CA ALA A 19 7.02 -7.26 -7.33
C ALA A 19 5.81 -7.07 -8.26
N LEU A 20 5.18 -5.89 -8.25
CA LEU A 20 4.12 -5.55 -9.20
C LEU A 20 4.66 -5.49 -10.64
N THR A 21 5.84 -4.89 -10.81
CA THR A 21 6.53 -4.79 -12.10
C THR A 21 6.89 -6.16 -12.67
N GLU A 22 7.43 -7.06 -11.85
CA GLU A 22 7.72 -8.46 -12.24
C GLU A 22 6.46 -9.21 -12.71
N ALA A 23 5.31 -8.90 -12.10
CA ALA A 23 4.02 -9.45 -12.48
C ALA A 23 3.34 -8.70 -13.65
N LYS A 24 4.02 -7.73 -14.26
CA LYS A 24 3.53 -6.88 -15.36
C LYS A 24 2.32 -6.02 -14.99
N MET A 25 2.18 -5.69 -13.71
CA MET A 25 1.25 -4.68 -13.22
C MET A 25 2.04 -3.39 -12.98
N LEU A 26 2.41 -2.69 -14.06
CA LEU A 26 3.34 -1.56 -13.97
C LEU A 26 2.65 -0.36 -13.30
N PRO A 27 3.09 0.08 -12.11
CA PRO A 27 2.52 1.25 -11.48
C PRO A 27 2.73 2.51 -12.32
N GLU A 28 1.69 3.33 -12.43
CA GLU A 28 1.82 4.68 -12.99
C GLU A 28 2.51 5.62 -11.99
N GLN A 29 2.22 5.40 -10.70
CA GLN A 29 2.77 6.17 -9.60
C GLN A 29 2.98 5.27 -8.39
N THR A 30 4.13 5.44 -7.74
CA THR A 30 4.49 4.81 -6.48
C THR A 30 5.11 5.88 -5.59
N ASP A 31 4.51 6.15 -4.44
CA ASP A 31 5.02 7.15 -3.50
C ASP A 31 4.97 6.66 -2.06
N ALA A 32 5.96 7.07 -1.28
CA ALA A 32 5.99 6.94 0.17
C ALA A 32 6.10 8.35 0.77
N PHE A 33 5.18 8.71 1.67
CA PHE A 33 5.15 10.02 2.32
C PHE A 33 4.60 9.94 3.75
N VAL A 34 4.73 11.05 4.49
CA VAL A 34 4.01 11.26 5.75
C VAL A 34 2.74 12.03 5.42
N GLU A 35 1.60 11.53 5.84
CA GLU A 35 0.34 12.26 5.73
C GLU A 35 -0.04 12.86 7.09
N ASP A 36 -0.09 14.19 7.12
CA ASP A 36 -0.53 14.96 8.29
C ASP A 36 -2.06 15.09 8.27
N SER A 37 -2.74 14.05 8.76
CA SER A 37 -4.20 14.08 8.97
C SER A 37 -4.49 14.62 10.38
N TYR A 38 -4.88 15.90 10.45
CA TYR A 38 -5.42 16.70 11.57
C TYR A 38 -4.81 16.52 12.98
N ASP A 39 -4.74 15.31 13.53
CA ASP A 39 -4.35 15.01 14.92
C ASP A 39 -3.18 14.00 15.05
N VAL A 40 -2.82 13.25 14.01
CA VAL A 40 -1.74 12.25 14.07
C VAL A 40 -1.05 12.10 12.71
N PRO A 41 0.29 12.20 12.62
CA PRO A 41 1.00 11.87 11.38
C PRO A 41 0.97 10.36 11.13
N TYR A 42 0.67 9.96 9.90
CA TYR A 42 0.71 8.57 9.45
C TYR A 42 1.78 8.39 8.39
N LEU A 43 2.46 7.24 8.40
CA LEU A 43 3.28 6.83 7.27
C LEU A 43 2.35 6.23 6.23
N ARG A 44 2.37 6.78 5.01
CA ARG A 44 1.50 6.36 3.91
C ARG A 44 2.32 5.97 2.68
N GLY A 45 1.96 4.84 2.08
CA GLY A 45 2.40 4.42 0.76
C GLY A 45 1.21 4.40 -0.19
N VAL A 46 1.38 4.94 -1.39
CA VAL A 46 0.33 4.95 -2.43
C VAL A 46 0.89 4.37 -3.71
N ILE A 47 0.12 3.48 -4.33
CA ILE A 47 0.44 2.85 -5.62
C ILE A 47 -0.77 2.94 -6.53
N THR A 48 -0.59 3.52 -7.71
CA THR A 48 -1.63 3.66 -8.74
C THR A 48 -1.39 2.67 -9.87
N LEU A 49 -2.42 1.89 -10.20
CA LEU A 49 -2.40 0.92 -11.31
C LEU A 49 -3.51 1.28 -12.30
N THR A 50 -3.18 1.54 -13.56
CA THR A 50 -4.16 1.83 -14.61
C THR A 50 -4.26 0.70 -15.64
N PRO A 51 -5.39 0.56 -16.37
CA PRO A 51 -5.53 -0.45 -17.41
C PRO A 51 -4.49 -0.35 -18.54
N GLU A 52 -3.90 0.83 -18.72
CA GLU A 52 -2.95 1.12 -19.80
C GLU A 52 -1.58 0.52 -19.53
N THR A 53 -1.18 0.48 -18.25
CA THR A 53 0.16 0.04 -17.82
C THR A 53 0.13 -1.28 -17.04
N SER A 54 -1.03 -1.64 -16.51
CA SER A 54 -1.27 -2.87 -15.77
C SER A 54 -2.39 -3.63 -16.47
N ASP A 55 -2.22 -4.94 -16.68
CA ASP A 55 -3.18 -5.86 -17.33
C ASP A 55 -4.50 -6.01 -16.51
N ILE A 56 -5.17 -4.89 -16.28
CA ILE A 56 -6.39 -4.73 -15.50
C ILE A 56 -7.53 -4.54 -16.51
N PRO A 57 -8.64 -5.28 -16.36
CA PRO A 57 -9.78 -5.11 -17.26
C PRO A 57 -10.38 -3.69 -17.20
N ASP A 58 -10.27 -2.93 -18.31
CA ASP A 58 -10.81 -1.57 -18.48
C ASP A 58 -12.34 -1.51 -18.32
N ASP A 59 -13.04 -2.59 -18.69
CA ASP A 59 -14.50 -2.69 -18.53
C ASP A 59 -14.95 -2.67 -17.06
N ARG A 60 -14.08 -3.06 -16.15
CA ARG A 60 -14.33 -3.07 -14.71
C ARG A 60 -13.70 -1.89 -13.97
N TYR A 61 -12.49 -1.53 -14.36
CA TYR A 61 -11.66 -0.54 -13.68
C TYR A 61 -11.18 0.51 -14.66
N ARG A 62 -12.14 1.19 -15.30
CA ARG A 62 -11.88 2.15 -16.38
C ARG A 62 -10.75 3.15 -16.11
N HIS A 63 -10.68 3.65 -14.89
CA HIS A 63 -9.67 4.65 -14.48
C HIS A 63 -8.57 4.04 -13.61
N GLY A 64 -8.62 2.73 -13.38
CA GLY A 64 -7.65 2.01 -12.57
C GLY A 64 -8.03 1.83 -11.10
N LEU A 65 -7.00 1.48 -10.33
CA LEU A 65 -7.03 1.13 -8.92
C LEU A 65 -5.95 1.91 -8.19
N ILE A 66 -6.23 2.22 -6.93
CA ILE A 66 -5.24 2.74 -5.99
C ILE A 66 -5.08 1.74 -4.85
N LEU A 67 -3.83 1.44 -4.50
CA LEU A 67 -3.46 0.69 -3.30
C LEU A 67 -2.90 1.68 -2.28
N ILE A 68 -3.36 1.57 -1.04
CA ILE A 68 -2.94 2.45 0.04
C ILE A 68 -2.40 1.57 1.16
N TRP A 69 -1.19 1.87 1.60
CA TRP A 69 -0.59 1.30 2.79
C TRP A 69 -0.52 2.38 3.85
N ASP A 70 -1.18 2.18 4.99
CA ASP A 70 -1.14 3.12 6.11
C ASP A 70 -0.57 2.45 7.34
N TRP A 71 0.40 3.10 7.98
CA TRP A 71 0.84 2.72 9.32
C TRP A 71 0.13 3.55 10.38
N HIS A 72 -0.78 2.91 11.11
CA HIS A 72 -1.50 3.55 12.20
C HIS A 72 -0.69 3.47 13.50
N THR A 73 -0.57 4.61 14.17
CA THR A 73 0.10 4.69 15.49
C THR A 73 -0.71 4.05 16.62
N GLY A 74 -2.00 3.75 16.40
CA GLY A 74 -2.97 3.36 17.43
C GLY A 74 -3.45 4.50 18.32
N ARG A 75 -3.14 5.76 17.98
CA ARG A 75 -3.68 6.95 18.66
C ARG A 75 -5.09 7.32 18.19
N ASP A 76 -5.44 6.92 16.97
CA ASP A 76 -6.80 7.00 16.47
C ASP A 76 -7.66 5.88 17.09
N LYS A 77 -8.80 6.25 17.66
CA LYS A 77 -9.77 5.32 18.26
C LYS A 77 -10.40 4.34 17.25
N TYR A 78 -10.26 4.60 15.96
CA TYR A 78 -10.83 3.78 14.90
C TYR A 78 -9.86 2.72 14.34
N TYR A 79 -8.57 2.82 14.64
CA TYR A 79 -7.56 1.95 14.04
C TYR A 79 -6.61 1.37 15.08
N ASP A 80 -6.44 0.04 15.03
CA ASP A 80 -5.40 -0.64 15.80
C ASP A 80 -4.02 -0.16 15.34
N ARG A 81 -3.05 -0.24 16.26
CA ARG A 81 -1.66 0.08 15.92
C ARG A 81 -1.11 -0.92 14.90
N GLY A 82 -0.54 -0.41 13.82
CA GLY A 82 0.18 -1.18 12.83
C GLY A 82 -0.23 -0.85 11.40
N PRO A 83 0.36 -1.55 10.43
CA PRO A 83 0.06 -1.35 9.02
C PRO A 83 -1.28 -1.94 8.60
N VAL A 84 -1.93 -1.28 7.65
CA VAL A 84 -3.13 -1.75 6.97
C VAL A 84 -2.96 -1.51 5.47
N TRP A 85 -3.33 -2.51 4.67
CA TRP A 85 -3.50 -2.34 3.23
C TRP A 85 -4.96 -2.07 2.92
N GLN A 86 -5.20 -1.08 2.07
CA GLN A 86 -6.50 -0.73 1.53
C GLN A 86 -6.41 -0.61 0.01
N TRP A 87 -7.56 -0.61 -0.63
CA TRP A 87 -7.68 -0.38 -2.05
C TRP A 87 -8.92 0.46 -2.36
N ALA A 88 -8.91 1.16 -3.47
CA ALA A 88 -10.09 1.80 -4.01
C ALA A 88 -10.07 1.83 -5.54
N ARG A 89 -11.22 2.10 -6.13
CA ARG A 89 -11.30 2.46 -7.55
C ARG A 89 -10.89 3.91 -7.72
N LEU A 90 -10.20 4.20 -8.81
CA LEU A 90 -9.95 5.56 -9.23
C LEU A 90 -11.16 6.14 -9.96
N ASN A 91 -11.39 7.43 -9.74
CA ASN A 91 -12.27 8.27 -10.53
C ASN A 91 -11.48 8.84 -11.72
N GLU A 92 -12.19 9.44 -12.68
CA GLU A 92 -11.58 10.08 -13.87
C GLU A 92 -10.58 11.18 -13.51
N ASP A 93 -10.78 11.87 -12.39
CA ASP A 93 -9.91 12.94 -11.90
C ASP A 93 -8.71 12.44 -11.07
N GLY A 94 -8.50 11.12 -11.00
CA GLY A 94 -7.45 10.49 -10.18
C GLY A 94 -7.75 10.45 -8.69
N SER A 95 -8.91 10.96 -8.25
CA SER A 95 -9.35 10.80 -6.86
C SER A 95 -9.89 9.40 -6.59
N ASN A 96 -10.09 9.07 -5.32
CA ASN A 96 -10.84 7.89 -4.91
C ASN A 96 -11.85 8.27 -3.82
N ARG A 97 -12.81 7.38 -3.56
CA ARG A 97 -13.73 7.50 -2.43
C ARG A 97 -13.71 6.21 -1.63
N ASP A 98 -13.70 6.38 -0.31
CA ASP A 98 -13.90 5.32 0.69
C ASP A 98 -13.04 4.05 0.46
N PRO A 99 -11.70 4.12 0.66
CA PRO A 99 -10.85 2.94 0.55
C PRO A 99 -11.29 1.77 1.42
N GLU A 100 -11.38 0.61 0.81
CA GLU A 100 -11.76 -0.64 1.47
C GLU A 100 -10.52 -1.43 1.91
N PRO A 101 -10.56 -2.12 3.06
CA PRO A 101 -9.43 -2.92 3.51
C PRO A 101 -9.17 -4.12 2.58
N LEU A 102 -7.90 -4.36 2.25
CA LEU A 102 -7.48 -5.60 1.64
C LEU A 102 -7.33 -6.70 2.72
N PRO A 103 -7.84 -7.92 2.49
CA PRO A 103 -7.80 -9.03 3.44
C PRO A 103 -6.43 -9.72 3.46
N VAL A 104 -5.36 -8.92 3.58
CA VAL A 104 -3.96 -9.34 3.67
C VAL A 104 -3.32 -8.73 4.91
N PRO A 105 -2.27 -9.33 5.49
CA PRO A 105 -1.50 -8.70 6.56
C PRO A 105 -0.94 -7.34 6.12
N GLY A 106 -0.86 -6.36 7.02
CA GLY A 106 -0.28 -5.05 6.67
C GLY A 106 1.21 -5.10 6.29
N TRP A 107 1.94 -6.12 6.76
CA TRP A 107 3.29 -6.47 6.27
C TRP A 107 3.27 -7.73 5.40
N VAL A 108 2.33 -7.80 4.47
CA VAL A 108 2.26 -8.92 3.51
C VAL A 108 3.50 -8.93 2.61
N ALA A 109 3.93 -10.13 2.22
CA ALA A 109 4.97 -10.31 1.22
C ALA A 109 4.60 -9.61 -0.10
N PRO A 110 5.51 -8.83 -0.72
CA PRO A 110 5.25 -8.14 -2.00
C PRO A 110 4.59 -9.02 -3.07
N ALA A 111 5.16 -10.18 -3.37
CA ALA A 111 4.60 -11.11 -4.36
C ALA A 111 3.17 -11.61 -4.03
N MET A 112 2.85 -11.74 -2.74
CA MET A 112 1.50 -12.13 -2.30
C MET A 112 0.51 -10.97 -2.41
N LEU A 113 0.94 -9.75 -2.12
CA LEU A 113 0.14 -8.55 -2.37
C LEU A 113 -0.17 -8.44 -3.87
N THR A 114 0.84 -8.58 -4.73
CA THR A 114 0.68 -8.59 -6.18
C THR A 114 -0.33 -9.65 -6.64
N ALA A 115 -0.24 -10.89 -6.12
CA ALA A 115 -1.21 -11.94 -6.44
C ALA A 115 -2.64 -11.60 -5.98
N ALA A 116 -2.79 -10.98 -4.80
CA ALA A 116 -4.08 -10.53 -4.28
C ALA A 116 -4.67 -9.40 -5.14
N VAL A 117 -3.85 -8.44 -5.55
CA VAL A 117 -4.22 -7.32 -6.40
C VAL A 117 -4.57 -7.78 -7.81
N ALA A 118 -3.79 -8.70 -8.40
CA ALA A 118 -4.11 -9.32 -9.68
C ALA A 118 -5.45 -10.05 -9.62
N THR A 119 -5.71 -10.80 -8.53
CA THR A 119 -7.00 -11.48 -8.33
C THR A 119 -8.15 -10.48 -8.20
N LEU A 120 -7.95 -9.41 -7.43
CA LEU A 120 -8.93 -8.32 -7.30
C LEU A 120 -9.24 -7.69 -8.67
N ALA A 121 -8.22 -7.32 -9.44
CA ALA A 121 -8.38 -6.78 -10.79
C ALA A 121 -9.24 -7.70 -11.69
N HIS A 122 -8.96 -9.00 -11.66
CA HIS A 122 -9.62 -9.98 -12.54
C HIS A 122 -10.97 -10.49 -12.05
N THR A 123 -11.27 -10.42 -10.75
CA THR A 123 -12.53 -10.93 -10.18
C THR A 123 -13.48 -9.84 -9.69
N GLY A 124 -12.98 -8.64 -9.41
CA GLY A 124 -13.74 -7.58 -8.78
C GLY A 124 -13.87 -7.73 -7.27
N ALA A 125 -13.29 -8.77 -6.69
CA ALA A 125 -13.42 -9.10 -5.27
C ALA A 125 -12.05 -9.34 -4.63
N PRO A 126 -11.77 -8.72 -3.48
CA PRO A 126 -10.52 -8.97 -2.78
C PRO A 126 -10.51 -10.39 -2.22
N THR A 127 -9.46 -11.15 -2.53
CA THR A 127 -9.31 -12.54 -2.06
C THR A 127 -8.33 -12.59 -0.88
N PRO A 128 -8.71 -13.22 0.25
CA PRO A 128 -7.81 -13.36 1.39
C PRO A 128 -6.53 -14.11 1.01
N MET A 129 -5.38 -13.55 1.36
CA MET A 129 -4.09 -14.22 1.24
C MET A 129 -3.33 -14.14 2.56
N ARG A 130 -2.87 -15.30 3.05
CA ARG A 130 -2.17 -15.43 4.35
C ARG A 130 -0.91 -16.26 4.14
N SER A 131 0.17 -15.60 3.73
CA SER A 131 1.52 -16.18 3.75
C SER A 131 2.49 -15.14 4.32
N LEU A 132 3.32 -15.56 5.28
CA LEU A 132 4.26 -14.73 6.03
C LEU A 132 5.71 -14.89 5.51
N TRP A 133 5.90 -15.27 4.24
CA TRP A 133 7.20 -15.67 3.67
C TRP A 133 8.33 -14.61 3.82
N HIS A 134 7.99 -13.34 4.06
CA HIS A 134 8.95 -12.23 4.26
C HIS A 134 8.98 -11.65 5.69
N ASP A 135 8.65 -12.44 6.72
CA ASP A 135 8.70 -11.98 8.13
C ASP A 135 10.11 -11.45 8.55
N HIS A 136 11.17 -11.86 7.83
CA HIS A 136 12.52 -11.33 8.01
C HIS A 136 12.69 -9.84 7.66
N LEU A 137 11.82 -9.27 6.82
CA LEU A 137 11.80 -7.82 6.51
C LEU A 137 10.98 -7.02 7.53
N ARG A 138 10.09 -7.68 8.27
CA ARG A 138 9.20 -7.01 9.23
C ARG A 138 9.95 -6.37 10.38
N ALA A 139 10.82 -7.13 11.05
CA ALA A 139 11.51 -6.66 12.26
C ALA A 139 12.42 -5.43 12.01
N PRO A 140 13.25 -5.38 10.94
CA PRO A 140 14.02 -4.18 10.61
C PRO A 140 13.15 -2.93 10.39
N ILE A 141 12.01 -3.08 9.74
CA ILE A 141 11.14 -1.95 9.39
C ILE A 141 10.34 -1.48 10.60
N GLU A 142 9.79 -2.40 11.41
CA GLU A 142 9.14 -2.03 12.67
C GLU A 142 10.11 -1.31 13.63
N ALA A 143 11.38 -1.72 13.66
CA ALA A 143 12.42 -1.03 14.42
C ALA A 143 12.69 0.39 13.89
N ALA A 144 12.85 0.55 12.57
CA ALA A 144 13.05 1.86 11.95
C ALA A 144 11.86 2.81 12.17
N ILE A 145 10.63 2.29 12.12
CA ILE A 145 9.42 3.08 12.43
C ILE A 145 9.40 3.50 13.90
N ALA A 146 9.78 2.62 14.82
CA ALA A 146 9.84 2.94 16.24
C ALA A 146 10.90 4.01 16.55
N GLU A 147 12.06 3.96 15.88
CA GLU A 147 13.10 4.98 15.99
C GLU A 147 12.64 6.34 15.43
N TRP A 148 12.04 6.34 14.24
CA TRP A 148 11.45 7.55 13.65
C TRP A 148 10.36 8.18 14.54
N ALA A 149 9.50 7.35 15.15
CA ALA A 149 8.45 7.85 16.03
C ALA A 149 8.98 8.46 17.35
N ALA A 150 10.23 8.21 17.71
CA ALA A 150 10.87 8.71 18.93
C ALA A 150 11.75 9.95 18.71
N SER A 151 12.07 10.30 17.45
CA SER A 151 12.83 11.49 17.05
C SER A 151 11.96 12.72 16.88
#